data_AF-A0A2W4IES2-F1
#
_entry.id   AF-A0A2W4IES2-F1
#
_cell.length_a   1.000
_cell.length_b   1.000
_cell.length_c   1.000
_cell.angle_alpha   90.00
_cell.angle_beta   90.00
_cell.angle_gamma   90.00
#
_symmetry.space_group_name_H-M   'P 1'
#
loop_
_entity.id
_entity.type
_entity.pdbx_description
1 polymer ?
#
loop_
_entity_poly.entity_id
_entity_poly.type
_entity_poly.pdbx_seq_one_letter_code
_entity_poly.pdbx_strand_id
1 'polypeptide(L)'
;MQERTTQVDPFYQIVVSAKIVGPEEAQEAMATAKKLGMSLSQAILILRHSTEQTLRFAMDAHELVKAEKINVDTAVAAVICARQNEFSILEALTMMGIVLDRPPPPKVETNALTELMVDATALTMDQLASAIKKANETGMPLTRSIVFMRYQSRRVVLESITLLKLVREEKVARDDAVRALRIACDKRHSVWQIMFEQGIHKDCSGASLRLPELLAMSMVVSESDLMDLLEHEVLLEVPLTKLLLDNGLLTHSLLESAMTMLDLVQSYLKPYQAAEALRNCKIKNIGVYQAMAELNPPPQVQAELMRFGDLLVAAKVADRSIIEKIASEGDKPVRVGKKLLDANIINDQMLYSVLRTQSLYKEGLLSSEQAIELLKMCVKTTLTVDEAIAKLGWTIPIRMQWSWT
;
A
#
# COMPACT_ATOMS: atom_id res chain seq x y z
N MET A 1 -29.35 -49.81 18.60
CA MET A 1 -27.99 -49.42 19.02
C MET A 1 -27.51 -48.32 18.09
N GLN A 2 -27.63 -47.07 18.51
CA GLN A 2 -26.99 -45.93 17.88
C GLN A 2 -26.39 -45.12 19.02
N GLU A 3 -25.06 -45.05 19.04
CA GLU A 3 -24.26 -44.33 20.02
C GLU A 3 -24.60 -42.84 19.94
N ARG A 4 -25.35 -42.34 20.94
CA ARG A 4 -25.35 -40.92 21.25
C ARG A 4 -24.02 -40.64 21.93
N THR A 5 -23.02 -40.21 21.17
CA THR A 5 -21.89 -39.47 21.71
C THR A 5 -22.46 -38.31 22.52
N THR A 6 -22.37 -38.42 23.84
CA THR A 6 -22.68 -37.34 24.78
C THR A 6 -21.77 -36.16 24.43
N GLN A 7 -22.29 -35.22 23.65
CA GLN A 7 -21.63 -33.96 23.36
C GLN A 7 -21.57 -33.20 24.69
N VAL A 8 -20.43 -33.31 25.37
CA VAL A 8 -20.17 -32.63 26.63
C VAL A 8 -20.29 -31.12 26.34
N ASP A 9 -21.06 -30.42 27.17
CA ASP A 9 -21.28 -28.98 27.02
C ASP A 9 -19.93 -28.24 26.92
N PRO A 10 -19.69 -27.44 25.85
CA PRO A 10 -18.45 -26.68 25.69
C PRO A 10 -18.14 -25.80 26.90
N PHE A 11 -19.15 -25.25 27.58
CA PHE A 11 -18.95 -24.46 28.78
C PHE A 11 -18.42 -25.30 29.95
N TYR A 12 -18.96 -26.51 30.13
CA TYR A 12 -18.47 -27.46 31.15
C TYR A 12 -17.00 -27.82 30.92
N GLN A 13 -16.60 -28.07 29.66
CA GLN A 13 -15.21 -28.37 29.32
C GLN A 13 -14.27 -27.19 29.62
N ILE A 14 -14.69 -25.95 29.34
CA ILE A 14 -13.89 -24.76 29.62
C ILE A 14 -13.68 -24.58 31.12
N VAL A 15 -14.75 -24.67 31.92
CA VAL A 15 -14.70 -24.44 33.37
C VAL A 15 -13.84 -25.49 34.09
N VAL A 16 -13.95 -26.76 33.70
CA VAL A 16 -13.16 -27.86 34.30
C VAL A 16 -11.70 -27.80 33.82
N SER A 17 -11.46 -27.63 32.52
CA SER A 17 -10.10 -27.65 31.96
C SER A 17 -9.28 -26.41 32.35
N ALA A 18 -9.92 -25.25 32.51
CA ALA A 18 -9.27 -24.02 32.99
C ALA A 18 -9.10 -23.99 34.53
N LYS A 19 -9.41 -25.10 35.24
CA LYS A 19 -9.32 -25.23 36.70
C LYS A 19 -10.04 -24.09 37.43
N ILE A 20 -11.24 -23.73 36.97
CA ILE A 20 -12.09 -22.74 37.64
C ILE A 20 -12.90 -23.44 38.74
N VAL A 21 -13.37 -24.65 38.47
CA VAL A 21 -14.13 -25.49 39.40
C VAL A 21 -13.60 -26.93 39.28
N GLY A 22 -13.57 -27.68 40.39
CA GLY A 22 -13.21 -29.09 40.38
C GLY A 22 -14.21 -29.95 39.58
N PRO A 23 -13.81 -31.13 39.06
CA PRO A 23 -14.73 -31.98 38.30
C PRO A 23 -15.92 -32.49 39.14
N GLU A 24 -15.73 -32.71 40.44
CA GLU A 24 -16.80 -33.14 41.36
C GLU A 24 -17.79 -31.99 41.63
N GLU A 25 -17.27 -30.80 41.91
CA GLU A 25 -18.05 -29.58 42.13
C GLU A 25 -18.83 -29.16 40.86
N ALA A 26 -18.23 -29.35 39.67
CA ALA A 26 -18.88 -29.07 38.39
C ALA A 26 -20.04 -30.03 38.11
N GLN A 27 -19.93 -31.31 38.52
CA GLN A 27 -21.03 -32.28 38.42
C GLN A 27 -22.16 -31.96 39.39
N GLU A 28 -21.84 -31.55 40.61
CA GLU A 28 -22.82 -31.09 41.60
C GLU A 28 -23.57 -29.83 41.13
N ALA A 29 -22.84 -28.86 40.57
CA ALA A 29 -23.42 -27.68 39.97
C ALA A 29 -24.32 -28.02 38.77
N MET A 30 -23.94 -28.99 37.94
CA MET A 30 -24.76 -29.46 36.81
C MET A 30 -26.05 -30.15 37.27
N ALA A 31 -25.97 -30.97 38.32
CA ALA A 31 -27.14 -31.62 38.92
C ALA A 31 -28.11 -30.59 39.52
N THR A 32 -27.56 -29.56 40.17
CA THR A 32 -28.32 -28.44 40.76
C THR A 32 -28.95 -27.55 39.70
N ALA A 33 -28.20 -27.22 38.63
CA ALA A 33 -28.70 -26.48 37.48
C ALA A 33 -29.90 -27.18 36.83
N LYS A 34 -29.82 -28.51 36.66
CA LYS A 34 -30.90 -29.32 36.09
C LYS A 34 -32.13 -29.41 36.99
N LYS A 35 -31.94 -29.48 38.32
CA LYS A 35 -33.05 -29.51 39.30
C LYS A 35 -33.79 -28.17 39.40
N LEU A 36 -33.07 -27.06 39.30
CA LEU A 36 -33.61 -25.71 39.47
C LEU A 36 -33.93 -24.99 38.15
N GLY A 37 -33.62 -25.58 37.00
CA GLY A 37 -33.90 -25.02 35.68
C GLY A 37 -33.11 -23.75 35.35
N MET A 38 -31.85 -23.67 35.81
CA MET A 38 -30.98 -22.49 35.64
C MET A 38 -29.71 -22.83 34.84
N SER A 39 -28.94 -21.80 34.46
CA SER A 39 -27.67 -22.00 33.74
C SER A 39 -26.56 -22.57 34.65
N LEU A 40 -25.58 -23.28 34.07
CA LEU A 40 -24.47 -23.86 34.83
C LEU A 40 -23.64 -22.79 35.56
N SER A 41 -23.47 -21.61 34.95
CA SER A 41 -22.81 -20.46 35.57
C SER A 41 -23.54 -19.97 36.82
N GLN A 42 -24.87 -19.85 36.77
CA GLN A 42 -25.69 -19.45 37.92
C GLN A 42 -25.64 -20.48 39.05
N ALA A 43 -25.64 -21.78 38.73
CA ALA A 43 -25.53 -22.83 39.73
C ALA A 43 -24.17 -22.81 40.44
N ILE A 44 -23.07 -22.56 39.72
CA ILE A 44 -21.72 -22.43 40.29
C ILE A 44 -21.64 -21.23 41.25
N LEU A 45 -22.30 -20.11 40.94
CA LEU A 45 -22.35 -18.93 41.81
C LEU A 45 -23.15 -19.17 43.08
N ILE A 46 -24.31 -19.84 42.97
CA ILE A 46 -25.16 -20.15 44.13
C ILE A 46 -24.45 -21.09 45.10
N LEU A 47 -23.74 -22.08 44.57
CA LEU A 47 -22.95 -23.02 45.37
C LEU A 47 -21.62 -22.43 45.88
N ARG A 48 -21.29 -21.19 45.50
CA ARG A 48 -20.07 -20.45 45.91
C ARG A 48 -18.74 -21.16 45.60
N HIS A 49 -18.69 -22.01 44.57
CA HIS A 49 -17.45 -22.68 44.17
C HIS A 49 -16.47 -21.75 43.43
N SER A 50 -16.95 -20.60 42.92
CA SER A 50 -16.14 -19.67 42.13
C SER A 50 -16.57 -18.22 42.35
N THR A 51 -15.69 -17.27 42.01
CA THR A 51 -15.99 -15.83 42.06
C THR A 51 -16.63 -15.37 40.76
N GLU A 52 -17.50 -14.37 40.83
CA GLU A 52 -18.18 -13.80 39.66
C GLU A 52 -17.19 -13.32 38.58
N GLN A 53 -16.06 -12.76 38.99
CA GLN A 53 -15.01 -12.30 38.07
C GLN A 53 -14.37 -13.45 37.28
N THR A 54 -14.06 -14.58 37.94
CA THR A 54 -13.44 -15.72 37.25
C THR A 54 -14.40 -16.46 36.33
N LEU A 55 -15.68 -16.48 36.70
CA LEU A 55 -16.74 -17.05 35.89
C LEU A 55 -17.05 -16.18 34.65
N ARG A 56 -16.95 -14.86 34.77
CA ARG A 56 -17.14 -13.92 33.66
C ARG A 56 -16.16 -14.21 32.52
N PHE A 57 -14.91 -14.53 32.84
CA PHE A 57 -13.96 -14.96 31.82
C PHE A 57 -14.41 -16.26 31.10
N ALA A 58 -14.89 -17.26 31.84
CA ALA A 58 -15.40 -18.48 31.19
C ALA A 58 -16.64 -18.21 30.32
N MET A 59 -17.49 -17.27 30.71
CA MET A 59 -18.69 -16.88 29.96
C MET A 59 -18.33 -16.17 28.65
N ASP A 60 -17.46 -15.16 28.72
CA ASP A 60 -16.99 -14.41 27.55
C ASP A 60 -16.28 -15.35 26.55
N ALA A 61 -15.47 -16.30 27.04
CA ALA A 61 -14.82 -17.30 26.20
C ALA A 61 -15.83 -18.28 25.57
N HIS A 62 -16.88 -18.66 26.30
CA HIS A 62 -17.93 -19.53 25.78
C HIS A 62 -18.80 -18.86 24.72
N GLU A 63 -19.08 -17.56 24.85
CA GLU A 63 -19.73 -16.79 23.79
C GLU A 63 -18.90 -16.77 22.51
N LEU A 64 -17.57 -16.64 22.60
CA LEU A 64 -16.66 -16.69 21.46
C LEU A 64 -16.60 -18.07 20.80
N VAL A 65 -16.68 -19.15 21.59
CA VAL A 65 -16.78 -20.53 21.07
C VAL A 65 -18.13 -20.76 20.40
N LYS A 66 -19.23 -20.27 20.98
CA LYS A 66 -20.57 -20.37 20.41
C LYS A 66 -20.69 -19.59 19.09
N ALA A 67 -19.93 -18.50 18.94
CA ALA A 67 -19.81 -17.73 17.71
C ALA A 67 -18.84 -18.34 16.68
N GLU A 68 -18.32 -19.56 16.92
CA GLU A 68 -17.36 -20.28 16.05
C GLU A 68 -16.06 -19.51 15.75
N LYS A 69 -15.71 -18.50 16.56
CA LYS A 69 -14.49 -17.71 16.36
C LYS A 69 -13.23 -18.40 16.90
N ILE A 70 -13.40 -19.29 17.88
CA ILE A 70 -12.30 -19.90 18.65
C ILE A 70 -12.64 -21.37 18.99
N ASN A 71 -11.63 -22.24 18.98
CA ASN A 71 -11.76 -23.63 19.44
C ASN A 71 -11.77 -23.73 20.98
N VAL A 72 -12.37 -24.80 21.52
CA VAL A 72 -12.46 -25.04 22.98
C VAL A 72 -11.08 -25.05 23.65
N ASP A 73 -10.08 -25.69 23.05
CA ASP A 73 -8.72 -25.77 23.61
C ASP A 73 -8.03 -24.39 23.68
N THR A 74 -8.26 -23.57 22.67
CA THR A 74 -7.76 -22.19 22.61
C THR A 74 -8.47 -21.30 23.61
N ALA A 75 -9.78 -21.48 23.79
CA ALA A 75 -10.57 -20.78 24.80
C ALA A 75 -10.09 -21.11 26.22
N VAL A 76 -9.77 -22.37 26.51
CA VAL A 76 -9.18 -22.79 27.80
C VAL A 76 -7.86 -22.08 28.06
N ALA A 77 -6.95 -22.08 27.07
CA ALA A 77 -5.66 -21.40 27.21
C ALA A 77 -5.80 -19.87 27.39
N ALA A 78 -6.74 -19.24 26.68
CA ALA A 78 -7.03 -17.82 26.82
C ALA A 78 -7.58 -17.47 28.21
N VAL A 79 -8.46 -18.29 28.77
CA VAL A 79 -9.01 -18.11 30.12
C VAL A 79 -7.93 -18.28 31.19
N ILE A 80 -7.01 -19.24 31.02
CA ILE A 80 -5.87 -19.41 31.94
C ILE A 80 -4.96 -18.17 31.89
N CYS A 81 -4.67 -17.67 30.70
CA CYS A 81 -3.83 -16.49 30.49
C CYS A 81 -4.48 -15.21 31.06
N ALA A 82 -5.78 -15.02 30.83
CA ALA A 82 -6.57 -13.92 31.37
C ALA A 82 -6.59 -13.92 32.91
N ARG A 83 -6.75 -15.10 33.54
CA ARG A 83 -6.72 -15.24 35.01
C ARG A 83 -5.35 -14.95 35.62
N GLN A 84 -4.26 -15.31 34.93
CA GLN A 84 -2.90 -15.13 35.46
C GLN A 84 -2.44 -13.67 35.41
N ASN A 85 -2.93 -12.91 34.44
CA ASN A 85 -2.46 -11.54 34.18
C ASN A 85 -3.54 -10.47 34.41
N GLU A 86 -4.73 -10.85 34.91
CA GLU A 86 -5.89 -9.97 35.11
C GLU A 86 -6.35 -9.22 33.86
N PHE A 87 -6.14 -9.81 32.68
CA PHE A 87 -6.52 -9.23 31.40
C PHE A 87 -7.96 -9.59 31.00
N SER A 88 -8.52 -8.78 30.11
CA SER A 88 -9.69 -9.20 29.35
C SER A 88 -9.34 -10.36 28.41
N ILE A 89 -10.32 -11.15 28.01
CA ILE A 89 -10.09 -12.29 27.11
C ILE A 89 -9.58 -11.88 25.74
N LEU A 90 -9.99 -10.71 25.25
CA LEU A 90 -9.52 -10.17 23.98
C LEU A 90 -8.02 -9.83 24.03
N GLU A 91 -7.55 -9.26 25.14
CA GLU A 91 -6.12 -8.98 25.37
C GLU A 91 -5.31 -10.28 25.51
N ALA A 92 -5.84 -11.26 26.25
CA ALA A 92 -5.20 -12.58 26.39
C ALA A 92 -5.04 -13.30 25.04
N LEU A 93 -6.06 -13.23 24.18
CA LEU A 93 -6.01 -13.80 22.82
C LEU A 93 -5.01 -13.06 21.93
N THR A 94 -4.93 -11.74 22.06
CA THR A 94 -3.94 -10.92 21.34
C THR A 94 -2.52 -11.30 21.73
N MET A 95 -2.24 -11.50 23.02
CA MET A 95 -0.93 -11.99 23.48
C MET A 95 -0.61 -13.41 23.00
N MET A 96 -1.62 -14.26 22.84
CA MET A 96 -1.48 -15.59 22.24
C MET A 96 -1.30 -15.55 20.70
N GLY A 97 -1.27 -14.36 20.09
CA GLY A 97 -1.12 -14.18 18.64
C GLY A 97 -2.40 -14.41 17.85
N ILE A 98 -3.55 -14.50 18.52
CA ILE A 98 -4.86 -14.74 17.92
C ILE A 98 -5.61 -13.42 17.86
N VAL A 99 -5.49 -12.75 16.71
CA VAL A 99 -6.17 -11.48 16.44
C VAL A 99 -7.58 -11.79 15.92
N LEU A 100 -8.58 -11.62 16.79
CA LEU A 100 -9.99 -11.86 16.46
C LEU A 100 -10.58 -10.85 15.47
N ASP A 101 -10.06 -9.63 15.47
CA ASP A 101 -10.44 -8.55 14.55
C ASP A 101 -9.40 -8.39 13.44
N ARG A 102 -9.12 -9.49 12.72
CA ARG A 102 -8.83 -9.29 11.30
C ARG A 102 -10.15 -8.80 10.70
N PRO A 103 -10.23 -7.62 10.06
CA PRO A 103 -11.39 -7.33 9.24
C PRO A 103 -11.57 -8.56 8.33
N PRO A 104 -12.77 -9.18 8.28
CA PRO A 104 -13.02 -10.20 7.28
C PRO A 104 -12.60 -9.59 5.95
N PRO A 105 -11.92 -10.33 5.05
CA PRO A 105 -11.69 -9.82 3.71
C PRO A 105 -13.05 -9.34 3.21
N PRO A 106 -13.17 -8.09 2.75
CA PRO A 106 -14.44 -7.60 2.23
C PRO A 106 -14.91 -8.68 1.24
N LYS A 107 -16.18 -9.11 1.35
CA LYS A 107 -16.77 -9.96 0.31
C LYS A 107 -16.39 -9.29 -0.99
N VAL A 108 -15.61 -10.00 -1.81
CA VAL A 108 -15.04 -9.43 -3.02
C VAL A 108 -16.17 -9.31 -4.03
N GLU A 109 -16.98 -8.29 -3.85
CA GLU A 109 -18.00 -7.86 -4.78
C GLU A 109 -17.29 -7.02 -5.85
N THR A 110 -17.85 -7.03 -7.05
CA THR A 110 -17.42 -6.15 -8.12
C THR A 110 -17.48 -4.71 -7.62
N ASN A 111 -16.33 -4.06 -7.56
CA ASN A 111 -16.16 -2.71 -7.08
C ASN A 111 -16.03 -1.73 -8.26
N ALA A 112 -16.20 -0.43 -7.98
CA ALA A 112 -15.97 0.63 -8.97
C ALA A 112 -14.59 0.56 -9.65
N LEU A 113 -13.57 0.01 -8.97
CA LEU A 113 -12.25 -0.25 -9.54
C LEU A 113 -12.29 -1.34 -10.60
N THR A 114 -12.92 -2.47 -10.31
CA THR A 114 -13.02 -3.59 -11.25
C THR A 114 -13.91 -3.26 -12.43
N GLU A 115 -14.98 -2.49 -12.21
CA GLU A 115 -15.82 -1.96 -13.29
C GLU A 115 -15.01 -1.08 -14.24
N LEU A 116 -14.22 -0.12 -13.70
CA LEU A 116 -13.37 0.74 -14.52
C LEU A 116 -12.37 -0.08 -15.36
N MET A 117 -11.79 -1.13 -14.79
CA MET A 117 -10.85 -2.01 -15.50
C MET A 117 -11.54 -2.85 -16.58
N VAL A 118 -12.77 -3.31 -16.34
CA VAL A 118 -13.57 -4.02 -17.35
C VAL A 118 -14.01 -3.08 -18.47
N ASP A 119 -14.50 -1.89 -18.13
CA ASP A 119 -14.91 -0.84 -19.08
C ASP A 119 -13.75 -0.43 -20.00
N ALA A 120 -12.54 -0.33 -19.44
CA ALA A 120 -11.31 -0.02 -20.18
C ALA A 120 -10.73 -1.22 -20.95
N THR A 121 -11.41 -2.37 -20.97
CA THR A 121 -10.95 -3.63 -21.57
C THR A 121 -9.63 -4.16 -21.00
N ALA A 122 -9.23 -3.68 -19.81
CA ALA A 122 -8.05 -4.18 -19.10
C ALA A 122 -8.32 -5.56 -18.49
N LEU A 123 -9.56 -5.91 -18.15
CA LEU A 123 -9.91 -7.23 -17.65
C LEU A 123 -11.15 -7.76 -18.36
N THR A 124 -11.17 -9.07 -18.64
CA THR A 124 -12.40 -9.74 -19.06
C THR A 124 -13.20 -10.19 -17.85
N MET A 125 -14.52 -10.36 -18.02
CA MET A 125 -15.39 -10.86 -16.95
C MET A 125 -14.96 -12.25 -16.44
N ASP A 126 -14.44 -13.10 -17.32
CA ASP A 126 -13.93 -14.44 -16.96
C ASP A 126 -12.65 -14.36 -16.11
N GLN A 127 -11.73 -13.45 -16.48
CA GLN A 127 -10.51 -13.19 -15.71
C GLN A 127 -10.85 -12.62 -14.34
N LEU A 128 -11.82 -11.70 -14.28
CA LEU A 128 -12.29 -11.11 -13.03
C LEU A 128 -12.93 -12.17 -12.12
N ALA A 129 -13.84 -13.00 -12.64
CA ALA A 129 -14.46 -14.07 -11.86
C ALA A 129 -13.41 -15.06 -11.30
N SER A 130 -12.40 -15.39 -12.10
CA SER A 130 -11.29 -16.25 -11.69
C SER A 130 -10.43 -15.60 -10.60
N ALA A 131 -10.15 -14.29 -10.72
CA ALA A 131 -9.40 -13.52 -9.73
C ALA A 131 -10.17 -13.39 -8.40
N ILE A 132 -11.49 -13.18 -8.45
CA ILE A 132 -12.35 -13.13 -7.27
C ILE A 132 -12.36 -14.48 -6.55
N LYS A 133 -12.51 -15.58 -7.30
CA LYS A 133 -12.42 -16.93 -6.73
C LYS A 133 -11.07 -17.14 -6.04
N LYS A 134 -9.98 -16.73 -6.68
CA LYS A 134 -8.63 -16.85 -6.10
C LYS A 134 -8.45 -15.98 -4.86
N ALA A 135 -8.96 -14.76 -4.87
CA ALA A 135 -8.93 -13.85 -3.73
C ALA A 135 -9.67 -14.46 -2.52
N ASN A 136 -10.86 -15.02 -2.75
CA ASN A 136 -11.64 -15.69 -1.71
C ASN A 136 -10.96 -16.96 -1.17
N GLU A 137 -10.31 -17.76 -2.03
CA GLU A 137 -9.58 -18.96 -1.62
C GLU A 137 -8.32 -18.65 -0.80
N THR A 138 -7.62 -17.56 -1.15
CA THR A 138 -6.31 -17.22 -0.56
C THR A 138 -6.39 -16.20 0.56
N GLY A 139 -7.51 -15.48 0.66
CA GLY A 139 -7.66 -14.32 1.54
C GLY A 139 -6.79 -13.12 1.13
N MET A 140 -6.24 -13.11 -0.09
CA MET A 140 -5.48 -11.97 -0.61
C MET A 140 -6.42 -10.91 -1.20
N PRO A 141 -6.04 -9.61 -1.18
CA PRO A 141 -6.76 -8.56 -1.89
C PRO A 141 -6.95 -8.87 -3.38
N LEU A 142 -8.02 -8.33 -3.97
CA LEU A 142 -8.38 -8.65 -5.35
C LEU A 142 -7.33 -8.14 -6.34
N THR A 143 -6.84 -6.90 -6.15
CA THR A 143 -5.80 -6.33 -7.01
C THR A 143 -4.52 -7.16 -7.00
N ARG A 144 -4.12 -7.65 -5.82
CA ARG A 144 -2.98 -8.57 -5.66
C ARG A 144 -3.20 -9.89 -6.37
N SER A 145 -4.41 -10.43 -6.32
CA SER A 145 -4.79 -11.66 -7.04
C SER A 145 -4.71 -11.47 -8.56
N ILE A 146 -5.17 -10.32 -9.08
CA ILE A 146 -5.09 -9.96 -10.51
C ILE A 146 -3.63 -9.90 -10.99
N VAL A 147 -2.75 -9.27 -10.21
CA VAL A 147 -1.32 -9.17 -10.54
C VAL A 147 -0.63 -10.53 -10.41
N PHE A 148 -0.95 -11.30 -9.37
CA PHE A 148 -0.39 -12.64 -9.14
C PHE A 148 -0.72 -13.61 -10.29
N MET A 149 -1.96 -13.58 -10.77
CA MET A 149 -2.42 -14.37 -11.92
C MET A 149 -1.88 -13.85 -13.26
N ARG A 150 -1.12 -12.75 -13.25
CA ARG A 150 -0.54 -12.09 -14.44
C ARG A 150 -1.58 -11.62 -15.45
N TYR A 151 -2.81 -11.37 -15.02
CA TYR A 151 -3.84 -10.81 -15.89
C TYR A 151 -3.54 -9.36 -16.24
N GLN A 152 -3.03 -8.59 -15.27
CA GLN A 152 -2.59 -7.23 -15.49
C GLN A 152 -1.27 -6.92 -14.80
N SER A 153 -0.56 -5.94 -15.34
CA SER A 153 0.69 -5.46 -14.74
C SER A 153 0.41 -4.61 -13.50
N ARG A 154 1.35 -4.62 -12.55
CA ARG A 154 1.31 -3.78 -11.34
C ARG A 154 1.07 -2.29 -11.67
N ARG A 155 1.70 -1.80 -12.74
CA ARG A 155 1.57 -0.43 -13.22
C ARG A 155 0.11 -0.08 -13.53
N VAL A 156 -0.54 -0.88 -14.37
CA VAL A 156 -1.93 -0.66 -14.83
C VAL A 156 -2.89 -0.65 -13.65
N VAL A 157 -2.70 -1.54 -12.67
CA VAL A 157 -3.54 -1.59 -11.46
C VAL A 157 -3.40 -0.32 -10.63
N LEU A 158 -2.17 0.14 -10.37
CA LEU A 158 -1.93 1.37 -9.59
C LEU A 158 -2.44 2.62 -10.33
N GLU A 159 -2.29 2.66 -11.66
CA GLU A 159 -2.86 3.71 -12.50
C GLU A 159 -4.39 3.70 -12.45
N SER A 160 -5.03 2.52 -12.45
CA SER A 160 -6.49 2.36 -12.32
C SER A 160 -7.01 2.88 -10.98
N ILE A 161 -6.32 2.55 -9.87
CA ILE A 161 -6.65 3.06 -8.53
C ILE A 161 -6.54 4.59 -8.51
N THR A 162 -5.48 5.14 -9.10
CA THR A 162 -5.26 6.58 -9.10
C THR A 162 -6.28 7.32 -9.99
N LEU A 163 -6.64 6.75 -11.15
CA LEU A 163 -7.71 7.26 -12.01
C LEU A 163 -9.04 7.29 -11.26
N LEU A 164 -9.39 6.20 -10.57
CA LEU A 164 -10.63 6.14 -9.81
C LEU A 164 -10.68 7.23 -8.73
N LYS A 165 -9.55 7.50 -8.06
CA LYS A 165 -9.44 8.62 -7.11
C LYS A 165 -9.68 9.98 -7.79
N LEU A 166 -9.10 10.22 -8.98
CA LEU A 166 -9.32 11.46 -9.74
C LEU A 166 -10.77 11.63 -10.21
N VAL A 167 -11.43 10.54 -10.63
CA VAL A 167 -12.83 10.54 -11.04
C VAL A 167 -13.73 10.89 -9.86
N ARG A 168 -13.43 10.36 -8.66
CA ARG A 168 -14.16 10.70 -7.43
C ARG A 168 -13.94 12.15 -6.98
N GLU A 169 -12.74 12.68 -7.19
CA GLU A 169 -12.42 14.09 -6.93
C GLU A 169 -12.96 15.03 -8.03
N GLU A 170 -13.74 14.53 -8.99
CA GLU A 170 -14.32 15.26 -10.14
C GLU A 170 -13.28 15.99 -11.03
N LYS A 171 -12.00 15.62 -10.92
CA LYS A 171 -10.92 16.22 -11.72
C LYS A 171 -10.91 15.69 -13.16
N VAL A 172 -11.46 14.50 -13.38
CA VAL A 172 -11.45 13.78 -14.65
C VAL A 172 -12.80 13.11 -14.85
N ALA A 173 -13.39 13.24 -16.03
CA ALA A 173 -14.63 12.53 -16.36
C ALA A 173 -14.38 11.02 -16.48
N ARG A 174 -15.35 10.19 -16.05
CA ARG A 174 -15.23 8.73 -16.11
C ARG A 174 -14.91 8.23 -17.53
N ASP A 175 -15.56 8.79 -18.55
CA ASP A 175 -15.35 8.39 -19.95
C ASP A 175 -13.92 8.69 -20.44
N ASP A 176 -13.34 9.81 -19.98
CA ASP A 176 -11.94 10.15 -20.26
C ASP A 176 -10.98 9.19 -19.57
N ALA A 177 -11.25 8.83 -18.32
CA ALA A 177 -10.46 7.86 -17.57
C ALA A 177 -10.47 6.48 -18.24
N VAL A 178 -11.65 6.00 -18.68
CA VAL A 178 -11.79 4.72 -19.42
C VAL A 178 -11.00 4.75 -20.72
N ARG A 179 -11.11 5.84 -21.50
CA ARG A 179 -10.34 6.00 -22.75
C ARG A 179 -8.83 6.01 -22.50
N ALA A 180 -8.36 6.77 -21.51
CA ALA A 180 -6.95 6.87 -21.19
C ALA A 180 -6.38 5.54 -20.71
N LEU A 181 -7.11 4.81 -19.85
CA LEU A 181 -6.71 3.50 -19.37
C LEU A 181 -6.64 2.48 -20.50
N ARG A 182 -7.62 2.44 -21.40
CA ARG A 182 -7.61 1.56 -22.57
C ARG A 182 -6.38 1.81 -23.45
N ILE A 183 -6.08 3.08 -23.75
CA ILE A 183 -4.91 3.43 -24.56
C ILE A 183 -3.61 3.06 -23.82
N ALA A 184 -3.56 3.14 -22.48
CA ALA A 184 -2.39 2.76 -21.69
C ALA A 184 -2.18 1.24 -21.59
N CYS A 185 -3.26 0.46 -21.75
CA CYS A 185 -3.18 -0.99 -21.90
C CYS A 185 -2.65 -1.37 -23.29
N ASP A 186 -3.11 -0.70 -24.34
CA ASP A 186 -2.74 -0.99 -25.73
C ASP A 186 -1.34 -0.47 -26.08
N LYS A 187 -1.05 0.78 -25.71
CA LYS A 187 0.23 1.43 -25.91
C LYS A 187 1.00 1.34 -24.60
N ARG A 188 2.27 0.94 -24.61
CA ARG A 188 3.13 0.81 -23.41
C ARG A 188 3.41 2.14 -22.67
N HIS A 189 2.66 3.20 -22.95
CA HIS A 189 2.72 4.48 -22.26
C HIS A 189 1.96 4.42 -20.93
N SER A 190 2.31 5.32 -20.02
CA SER A 190 1.54 5.52 -18.79
C SER A 190 0.25 6.27 -19.10
N VAL A 191 -0.81 6.02 -18.32
CA VAL A 191 -2.08 6.76 -18.40
C VAL A 191 -1.84 8.27 -18.35
N TRP A 192 -0.88 8.71 -17.53
CA TRP A 192 -0.54 10.11 -17.36
C TRP A 192 0.03 10.76 -18.61
N GLN A 193 0.86 10.05 -19.37
CA GLN A 193 1.34 10.54 -20.66
C GLN A 193 0.15 10.78 -21.61
N ILE A 194 -0.80 9.83 -21.67
CA ILE A 194 -1.95 9.90 -22.58
C ILE A 194 -2.87 11.05 -22.20
N MET A 195 -3.21 11.21 -20.93
CA MET A 195 -4.06 12.31 -20.46
C MET A 195 -3.41 13.67 -20.68
N PHE A 196 -2.09 13.74 -20.56
CA PHE A 196 -1.32 14.94 -20.87
C PHE A 196 -1.37 15.28 -22.37
N GLU A 197 -1.12 14.30 -23.23
CA GLU A 197 -1.17 14.46 -24.70
C GLU A 197 -2.56 14.90 -25.18
N GLN A 198 -3.63 14.38 -24.53
CA GLN A 198 -5.01 14.74 -24.82
C GLN A 198 -5.44 16.07 -24.19
N GLY A 199 -4.60 16.67 -23.34
CA GLY A 199 -4.91 17.93 -22.64
C GLY A 199 -6.02 17.82 -21.60
N ILE A 200 -6.42 16.60 -21.22
CA ILE A 200 -7.53 16.31 -20.29
C ILE A 200 -7.15 16.71 -18.87
N HIS A 201 -5.92 16.37 -18.47
CA HIS A 201 -5.44 16.61 -17.12
C HIS A 201 -4.04 17.20 -17.16
N LYS A 202 -3.88 18.34 -16.49
CA LYS A 202 -2.57 18.93 -16.20
C LYS A 202 -2.47 19.03 -14.69
N ASP A 203 -1.60 18.24 -14.08
CA ASP A 203 -1.24 18.48 -12.70
C ASP A 203 -0.59 19.88 -12.60
N CYS A 204 -0.98 20.67 -11.61
CA CYS A 204 -0.36 21.95 -11.34
C CYS A 204 1.15 21.74 -11.12
N SER A 205 1.96 22.43 -11.91
CA SER A 205 3.41 22.54 -11.70
C SER A 205 3.68 22.93 -10.24
N GLY A 206 4.26 22.01 -9.45
CA GLY A 206 4.59 22.22 -8.03
C GLY A 206 3.89 21.32 -7.01
N ALA A 207 3.16 20.27 -7.43
CA ALA A 207 2.50 19.38 -6.47
C ALA A 207 3.52 18.49 -5.72
N SER A 208 3.82 18.91 -4.49
CA SER A 208 4.42 18.18 -3.36
C SER A 208 4.35 16.67 -3.55
N LEU A 209 5.51 16.02 -3.47
CA LEU A 209 5.63 14.60 -3.17
C LEU A 209 4.55 14.20 -2.16
N ARG A 210 3.81 13.11 -2.42
CA ARG A 210 2.76 12.64 -1.51
C ARG A 210 3.30 11.58 -0.56
N LEU A 211 2.64 11.38 0.58
CA LEU A 211 3.03 10.35 1.55
C LEU A 211 3.22 8.95 0.95
N PRO A 212 2.24 8.36 0.22
CA PRO A 212 2.42 7.04 -0.38
C PRO A 212 3.63 6.97 -1.34
N GLU A 213 3.93 8.06 -2.04
CA GLU A 213 5.07 8.15 -2.94
C GLU A 213 6.39 8.16 -2.17
N LEU A 214 6.51 8.98 -1.12
CA LEU A 214 7.69 9.02 -0.25
C LEU A 214 7.94 7.67 0.44
N LEU A 215 6.89 7.02 0.93
CA LEU A 215 6.97 5.71 1.58
C LEU A 215 7.46 4.62 0.62
N ALA A 216 7.02 4.67 -0.63
CA ALA A 216 7.45 3.76 -1.67
C ALA A 216 8.90 4.04 -2.10
N MET A 217 9.27 5.31 -2.33
CA MET A 217 10.63 5.73 -2.69
C MET A 217 11.66 5.37 -1.60
N SER A 218 11.29 5.53 -0.33
CA SER A 218 12.15 5.19 0.81
C SER A 218 12.23 3.68 1.10
N MET A 219 11.45 2.86 0.39
CA MET A 219 11.29 1.43 0.64
C MET A 219 10.84 1.11 2.08
N VAL A 220 10.19 2.07 2.75
CA VAL A 220 9.64 1.87 4.09
C VAL A 220 8.43 0.95 4.02
N VAL A 221 7.58 1.14 3.01
CA VAL A 221 6.44 0.27 2.72
C VAL A 221 6.67 -0.33 1.34
N SER A 222 6.44 -1.65 1.20
CA SER A 222 6.58 -2.29 -0.10
C SER A 222 5.49 -1.78 -1.05
N GLU A 223 5.80 -1.65 -2.34
CA GLU A 223 4.79 -1.26 -3.34
C GLU A 223 3.59 -2.22 -3.40
N SER A 224 3.78 -3.51 -3.09
CA SER A 224 2.68 -4.48 -3.02
C SER A 224 1.75 -4.18 -1.85
N ASP A 225 2.30 -3.93 -0.66
CA ASP A 225 1.47 -3.63 0.50
C ASP A 225 0.82 -2.25 0.34
N LEU A 226 1.53 -1.29 -0.28
CA LEU A 226 0.96 0.00 -0.60
C LEU A 226 -0.20 -0.09 -1.61
N MET A 227 -0.10 -0.95 -2.63
CA MET A 227 -1.19 -1.23 -3.55
C MET A 227 -2.41 -1.76 -2.81
N ASP A 228 -2.21 -2.74 -1.93
CA ASP A 228 -3.27 -3.32 -1.12
C ASP A 228 -3.94 -2.25 -0.24
N LEU A 229 -3.16 -1.38 0.41
CA LEU A 229 -3.68 -0.30 1.24
C LEU A 229 -4.43 0.77 0.43
N LEU A 230 -3.94 1.13 -0.76
CA LEU A 230 -4.60 2.10 -1.63
C LEU A 230 -5.92 1.54 -2.19
N GLU A 231 -5.98 0.23 -2.45
CA GLU A 231 -7.25 -0.44 -2.75
C GLU A 231 -8.23 -0.27 -1.58
N HIS A 232 -7.80 -0.58 -0.35
CA HIS A 232 -8.65 -0.40 0.83
C HIS A 232 -9.04 1.07 1.09
N GLU A 233 -8.13 2.04 0.86
CA GLU A 233 -8.43 3.48 0.97
C GLU A 233 -9.58 3.86 0.03
N VAL A 234 -9.54 3.38 -1.21
CA VAL A 234 -10.57 3.67 -2.20
C VAL A 234 -11.85 2.87 -1.93
N LEU A 235 -11.79 1.64 -1.44
CA LEU A 235 -12.98 0.84 -1.19
C LEU A 235 -13.73 1.22 0.09
N LEU A 236 -13.00 1.46 1.18
CA LEU A 236 -13.56 1.67 2.52
C LEU A 236 -13.63 3.15 2.92
N GLU A 237 -13.10 4.05 2.11
CA GLU A 237 -13.03 5.50 2.38
C GLU A 237 -12.32 5.84 3.71
N VAL A 238 -11.44 4.94 4.16
CA VAL A 238 -10.61 5.13 5.35
C VAL A 238 -9.31 5.83 4.94
N PRO A 239 -8.84 6.84 5.68
CA PRO A 239 -7.58 7.51 5.36
C PRO A 239 -6.39 6.55 5.40
N LEU A 240 -5.50 6.65 4.40
CA LEU A 240 -4.33 5.79 4.24
C LEU A 240 -3.43 5.76 5.49
N THR A 241 -3.30 6.90 6.20
CA THR A 241 -2.49 6.99 7.44
C THR A 241 -3.00 6.06 8.53
N LYS A 242 -4.31 5.96 8.70
CA LYS A 242 -4.93 5.03 9.64
C LYS A 242 -4.69 3.58 9.23
N LEU A 243 -4.91 3.27 7.95
CA LEU A 243 -4.66 1.92 7.41
C LEU A 243 -3.20 1.48 7.57
N LEU A 244 -2.23 2.39 7.44
CA LEU A 244 -0.81 2.12 7.64
C LEU A 244 -0.47 1.76 9.10
N LEU A 245 -1.11 2.43 10.06
CA LEU A 245 -0.93 2.18 11.49
C LEU A 245 -1.65 0.90 11.93
N ASP A 246 -2.91 0.74 11.52
CA ASP A 246 -3.75 -0.41 11.88
C ASP A 246 -3.16 -1.74 11.36
N ASN A 247 -2.53 -1.73 10.18
CA ASN A 247 -1.84 -2.90 9.63
C ASN A 247 -0.42 -3.10 10.19
N GLY A 248 0.05 -2.24 11.12
CA GLY A 248 1.38 -2.33 11.73
C GLY A 248 2.54 -2.10 10.76
N LEU A 249 2.29 -1.51 9.60
CA LEU A 249 3.31 -1.24 8.57
C LEU A 249 4.17 -0.02 8.91
N LEU A 250 3.62 0.89 9.71
CA LEU A 250 4.32 2.06 10.25
C LEU A 250 4.09 2.19 11.75
N THR A 251 5.09 2.71 12.45
CA THR A 251 4.93 3.25 13.81
C THR A 251 4.49 4.71 13.73
N HIS A 252 3.86 5.21 14.80
CA HIS A 252 3.54 6.64 14.92
C HIS A 252 4.77 7.53 14.73
N SER A 253 5.91 7.15 15.31
CA SER A 253 7.17 7.89 15.19
C SER A 253 7.68 7.99 13.75
N LEU A 254 7.56 6.91 12.97
CA LEU A 254 8.01 6.89 11.58
C LEU A 254 7.04 7.64 10.66
N LEU A 255 5.74 7.61 10.98
CA LEU A 255 4.74 8.41 10.28
C LEU A 255 4.98 9.92 10.49
N GLU A 256 5.21 10.36 11.73
CA GLU A 256 5.58 11.75 12.04
C GLU A 256 6.86 12.17 11.33
N SER A 257 7.85 11.27 11.28
CA SER A 257 9.10 11.48 10.55
C SER A 257 8.83 11.66 9.05
N ALA A 258 7.98 10.82 8.45
CA ALA A 258 7.60 10.92 7.04
C ALA A 258 6.85 12.23 6.74
N MET A 259 5.93 12.66 7.61
CA MET A 259 5.22 13.93 7.45
C MET A 259 6.17 15.12 7.53
N THR A 260 7.08 15.13 8.50
CA THR A 260 8.10 16.17 8.62
C THR A 260 8.97 16.25 7.37
N MET A 261 9.36 15.10 6.79
CA MET A 261 10.11 15.05 5.54
C MET A 261 9.34 15.66 4.36
N LEU A 262 8.02 15.45 4.28
CA LEU A 262 7.18 16.06 3.24
C LEU A 262 7.14 17.58 3.35
N ASP A 263 7.01 18.12 4.56
CA ASP A 263 7.03 19.57 4.81
C ASP A 263 8.38 20.19 4.44
N LEU A 264 9.47 19.47 4.70
CA LEU A 264 10.82 19.87 4.31
C LEU A 264 11.03 19.81 2.79
N VAL A 265 10.40 18.86 2.10
CA VAL A 265 10.43 18.78 0.62
C VAL A 265 9.73 19.97 -0.02
N GLN A 266 8.64 20.45 0.58
CA GLN A 266 7.99 21.68 0.13
C GLN A 266 8.86 22.92 0.34
N SER A 267 9.78 22.88 1.30
CA SER A 267 10.63 24.01 1.67
C SER A 267 11.92 24.07 0.87
N TYR A 268 12.79 23.05 0.97
CA TYR A 268 14.12 23.06 0.33
C TYR A 268 14.69 21.67 0.03
N LEU A 269 14.17 20.60 0.63
CA LEU A 269 14.72 19.26 0.49
C LEU A 269 14.30 18.63 -0.85
N LYS A 270 15.21 17.96 -1.55
CA LYS A 270 14.83 17.24 -2.76
C LYS A 270 14.12 15.92 -2.41
N PRO A 271 13.07 15.51 -3.13
CA PRO A 271 12.38 14.24 -2.90
C PRO A 271 13.27 13.01 -2.78
N TYR A 272 14.31 12.86 -3.62
CA TYR A 272 15.24 11.72 -3.52
C TYR A 272 16.02 11.72 -2.19
N GLN A 273 16.42 12.90 -1.71
CA GLN A 273 17.11 13.06 -0.42
C GLN A 273 16.17 12.75 0.74
N ALA A 274 14.91 13.19 0.65
CA ALA A 274 13.89 12.88 1.66
C ALA A 274 13.62 11.38 1.75
N ALA A 275 13.56 10.69 0.62
CA ALA A 275 13.38 9.24 0.57
C ALA A 275 14.58 8.50 1.20
N GLU A 276 15.81 8.93 0.91
CA GLU A 276 17.02 8.37 1.50
C GLU A 276 17.11 8.63 3.00
N ALA A 277 16.79 9.85 3.45
CA ALA A 277 16.79 10.19 4.88
C ALA A 277 15.73 9.39 5.64
N LEU A 278 14.52 9.26 5.09
CA LEU A 278 13.45 8.47 5.72
C LEU A 278 13.82 6.98 5.79
N ARG A 279 14.49 6.46 4.76
CA ARG A 279 15.05 5.10 4.78
C ARG A 279 16.09 4.93 5.89
N ASN A 280 16.96 5.92 6.07
CA ASN A 280 17.95 5.93 7.16
C ASN A 280 17.28 6.01 8.54
N CYS A 281 16.22 6.80 8.71
CA CYS A 281 15.41 6.81 9.93
C CYS A 281 14.90 5.41 10.27
N LYS A 282 14.36 4.66 9.30
CA LYS A 282 13.88 3.30 9.52
C LYS A 282 15.00 2.31 9.84
N ILE A 283 16.09 2.32 9.07
CA ILE A 283 17.17 1.33 9.19
C ILE A 283 18.01 1.55 10.46
N LYS A 284 18.38 2.80 10.72
CA LYS A 284 19.27 3.16 11.82
C LYS A 284 18.51 3.53 13.11
N ASN A 285 17.18 3.64 13.03
CA ASN A 285 16.32 4.09 14.13
C ASN A 285 16.75 5.45 14.71
N ILE A 286 17.06 6.40 13.81
CA ILE A 286 17.51 7.75 14.14
C ILE A 286 16.42 8.79 13.79
N GLY A 287 16.46 9.93 14.47
CA GLY A 287 15.55 11.04 14.19
C GLY A 287 15.79 11.71 12.83
N VAL A 288 14.76 12.40 12.33
CA VAL A 288 14.75 13.11 11.04
C VAL A 288 15.98 13.98 10.83
N TYR A 289 16.29 14.86 11.79
CA TYR A 289 17.39 15.82 11.67
C TYR A 289 18.77 15.15 11.60
N GLN A 290 18.96 14.04 12.32
CA GLN A 290 20.20 13.28 12.26
C GLN A 290 20.33 12.56 10.91
N ALA A 291 19.25 11.94 10.42
CA ALA A 291 19.25 11.28 9.12
C ALA A 291 19.56 12.25 7.98
N MET A 292 19.09 13.50 8.09
CA MET A 292 19.40 14.56 7.12
C MET A 292 20.86 15.02 7.17
N ALA A 293 21.46 15.08 8.35
CA ALA A 293 22.87 15.44 8.51
C ALA A 293 23.81 14.38 7.88
N GLU A 294 23.37 13.13 7.81
CA GLU A 294 24.10 12.02 7.20
C GLU A 294 23.92 11.92 5.68
N LEU A 295 23.10 12.76 5.05
CA LEU A 295 22.87 12.75 3.61
C LEU A 295 24.11 13.22 2.83
N ASN A 296 24.32 12.61 1.68
CA ASN A 296 25.34 13.01 0.72
C ASN A 296 24.75 13.14 -0.69
N PRO A 297 24.66 14.36 -1.27
CA PRO A 297 25.12 15.64 -0.73
C PRO A 297 24.20 16.18 0.39
N PRO A 298 24.75 17.02 1.30
CA PRO A 298 23.96 17.63 2.37
C PRO A 298 22.88 18.57 1.81
N PRO A 299 21.73 18.73 2.49
CA PRO A 299 20.57 19.47 1.98
C PRO A 299 20.83 20.96 1.66
N GLN A 300 21.85 21.54 2.29
CA GLN A 300 22.17 22.96 2.23
C GLN A 300 22.93 23.34 0.95
N VAL A 301 23.48 22.37 0.21
CA VAL A 301 24.16 22.61 -1.05
C VAL A 301 23.10 22.64 -2.15
N GLN A 302 22.75 23.84 -2.62
CA GLN A 302 21.98 24.00 -3.84
C GLN A 302 22.84 23.50 -5.01
N ALA A 303 22.63 22.25 -5.42
CA ALA A 303 23.28 21.73 -6.62
C ALA A 303 22.80 22.56 -7.82
N GLU A 304 23.75 23.15 -8.56
CA GLU A 304 23.41 23.79 -9.83
C GLU A 304 22.70 22.77 -10.72
N LEU A 305 21.50 23.13 -11.18
CA LEU A 305 20.75 22.27 -12.07
C LEU A 305 21.54 22.12 -13.37
N MET A 306 21.90 20.88 -13.71
CA MET A 306 22.50 20.54 -14.99
C MET A 306 21.61 21.06 -16.11
N ARG A 307 22.20 21.80 -17.07
CA ARG A 307 21.44 22.30 -18.21
C ARG A 307 20.92 21.13 -19.03
N PHE A 308 19.77 21.32 -19.67
CA PHE A 308 19.16 20.28 -20.49
C PHE A 308 20.11 19.74 -21.58
N GLY A 309 20.86 20.62 -22.22
CA GLY A 309 21.89 20.24 -23.20
C GLY A 309 22.98 19.35 -22.59
N ASP A 310 23.47 19.67 -21.40
CA ASP A 310 24.51 18.90 -20.72
C ASP A 310 24.03 17.51 -20.33
N LEU A 311 22.76 17.38 -19.90
CA LEU A 311 22.13 16.08 -19.62
C LEU A 311 22.11 15.19 -20.86
N LEU A 312 21.77 15.76 -22.03
CA LEU A 312 21.75 15.04 -23.30
C LEU A 312 23.14 14.58 -23.75
N VAL A 313 24.15 15.44 -23.61
CA VAL A 313 25.55 15.08 -23.90
C VAL A 313 26.03 13.98 -22.95
N ALA A 314 25.80 14.15 -21.64
CA ALA A 314 26.23 13.21 -20.62
C ALA A 314 25.58 11.83 -20.81
N ALA A 315 24.32 11.80 -21.25
CA ALA A 315 23.59 10.58 -21.58
C ALA A 315 23.94 9.98 -22.95
N LYS A 316 24.77 10.66 -23.75
CA LYS A 316 25.12 10.29 -25.14
C LYS A 316 23.91 10.20 -26.07
N VAL A 317 22.92 11.06 -25.87
CA VAL A 317 21.75 11.19 -26.77
C VAL A 317 22.14 11.97 -28.02
N ALA A 318 22.91 13.04 -27.86
CA ALA A 318 23.41 13.87 -28.95
C ALA A 318 24.80 14.42 -28.61
N ASP A 319 25.59 14.70 -29.66
CA ASP A 319 26.91 15.29 -29.50
C ASP A 319 26.81 16.77 -29.11
N ARG A 320 27.80 17.23 -28.33
CA ARG A 320 27.88 18.62 -27.87
C ARG A 320 27.83 19.63 -29.01
N SER A 321 28.52 19.34 -30.12
CA SER A 321 28.56 20.20 -31.31
C SER A 321 27.21 20.34 -32.00
N ILE A 322 26.33 19.35 -31.88
CA ILE A 322 24.99 19.36 -32.46
C ILE A 322 24.05 20.17 -31.56
N ILE A 323 24.15 19.97 -30.23
CA ILE A 323 23.35 20.71 -29.26
C ILE A 323 23.67 22.20 -29.31
N GLU A 324 24.95 22.58 -29.39
CA GLU A 324 25.36 23.99 -29.50
C GLU A 324 24.88 24.66 -30.80
N LYS A 325 24.66 23.89 -31.88
CA LYS A 325 24.10 24.40 -33.15
C LYS A 325 22.58 24.59 -33.09
N ILE A 326 21.89 23.75 -32.32
CA ILE A 326 20.43 23.65 -32.34
C ILE A 326 19.79 24.43 -31.18
N ALA A 327 20.39 24.35 -30.00
CA ALA A 327 19.93 25.02 -28.80
C ALA A 327 20.53 26.42 -28.72
N SER A 328 19.66 27.43 -28.69
CA SER A 328 20.06 28.79 -28.36
C SER A 328 20.08 28.98 -26.84
N GLU A 329 20.91 29.89 -26.34
CA GLU A 329 20.92 30.22 -24.91
C GLU A 329 19.52 30.71 -24.47
N GLY A 330 18.96 30.05 -23.45
CA GLY A 330 17.61 30.35 -22.92
C GLY A 330 16.46 29.57 -23.57
N ASP A 331 16.72 28.68 -24.53
CA ASP A 331 15.68 27.81 -25.07
C ASP A 331 15.12 26.86 -24.00
N LYS A 332 13.79 26.79 -23.92
CA LYS A 332 13.09 25.84 -23.06
C LYS A 332 13.39 24.40 -23.51
N PRO A 333 13.46 23.42 -22.58
CA PRO A 333 13.74 22.01 -22.91
C PRO A 333 12.84 21.46 -24.02
N VAL A 334 11.58 21.87 -24.04
CA VAL A 334 10.58 21.48 -25.06
C VAL A 334 11.00 21.92 -26.45
N ARG A 335 11.48 23.16 -26.58
CA ARG A 335 11.88 23.74 -27.87
C ARG A 335 13.13 23.05 -28.39
N VAL A 336 14.11 22.83 -27.52
CA VAL A 336 15.32 22.07 -27.86
C VAL A 336 14.94 20.65 -28.29
N GLY A 337 14.05 19.98 -27.55
CA GLY A 337 13.54 18.66 -27.92
C GLY A 337 12.86 18.65 -29.29
N LYS A 338 11.94 19.59 -29.57
CA LYS A 338 11.28 19.69 -30.88
C LYS A 338 12.27 19.92 -32.02
N LYS A 339 13.24 20.82 -31.85
CA LYS A 339 14.27 21.05 -32.87
C LYS A 339 15.14 19.81 -33.12
N LEU A 340 15.41 19.00 -32.08
CA LEU A 340 16.13 17.73 -32.22
C LEU A 340 15.30 16.68 -32.97
N LEU A 341 13.98 16.68 -32.77
CA LEU A 341 13.04 15.85 -33.53
C LEU A 341 13.01 16.29 -35.01
N ASP A 342 12.86 17.59 -35.27
CA ASP A 342 12.84 18.15 -36.64
C ASP A 342 14.16 17.89 -37.40
N ALA A 343 15.28 17.84 -36.68
CA ALA A 343 16.59 17.47 -37.22
C ALA A 343 16.81 15.95 -37.37
N ASN A 344 15.81 15.11 -37.08
CA ASN A 344 15.87 13.64 -37.10
C ASN A 344 17.00 13.03 -36.24
N ILE A 345 17.40 13.71 -35.16
CA ILE A 345 18.43 13.20 -34.22
C ILE A 345 17.79 12.26 -33.19
N ILE A 346 16.56 12.56 -32.79
CA ILE A 346 15.75 11.77 -31.87
C ILE A 346 14.41 11.43 -32.52
N ASN A 347 13.78 10.32 -32.10
CA ASN A 347 12.41 9.98 -32.47
C ASN A 347 11.41 10.46 -31.40
N ASP A 348 10.11 10.35 -31.69
CA ASP A 348 9.05 10.78 -30.76
C ASP A 348 9.17 10.11 -29.39
N GLN A 349 9.46 8.81 -29.36
CA GLN A 349 9.62 8.07 -28.11
C GLN A 349 10.79 8.59 -27.27
N MET A 350 11.93 8.87 -27.89
CA MET A 350 13.12 9.40 -27.22
C MET A 350 12.89 10.83 -26.75
N LEU A 351 12.15 11.65 -27.51
CA LEU A 351 11.73 12.97 -27.09
C LEU A 351 10.97 12.89 -25.76
N TYR A 352 9.95 12.03 -25.66
CA TYR A 352 9.22 11.82 -24.42
C TYR A 352 10.12 11.30 -23.28
N SER A 353 11.01 10.35 -23.56
CA SER A 353 11.94 9.82 -22.55
C SER A 353 12.88 10.90 -22.00
N VAL A 354 13.43 11.73 -22.87
CA VAL A 354 14.33 12.84 -22.52
C VAL A 354 13.62 13.86 -21.65
N LEU A 355 12.41 14.27 -22.04
CA LEU A 355 11.67 15.33 -21.36
C LEU A 355 11.07 14.83 -20.04
N ARG A 356 10.70 13.56 -19.97
CA ARG A 356 10.30 12.90 -18.73
C ARG A 356 11.47 12.84 -17.74
N THR A 357 12.65 12.44 -18.20
CA THR A 357 13.86 12.39 -17.35
C THR A 357 14.26 13.78 -16.87
N GLN A 358 14.21 14.80 -17.73
CA GLN A 358 14.50 16.18 -17.34
C GLN A 358 13.49 16.69 -16.30
N SER A 359 12.20 16.37 -16.45
CA SER A 359 11.18 16.74 -15.48
C SER A 359 11.46 16.08 -14.12
N LEU A 360 11.73 14.77 -14.10
CA LEU A 360 12.07 14.04 -12.86
C LEU A 360 13.31 14.61 -12.17
N TYR A 361 14.33 15.03 -12.94
CA TYR A 361 15.52 15.65 -12.41
C TYR A 361 15.26 17.06 -11.85
N LYS A 362 14.55 17.91 -12.59
CA LYS A 362 14.23 19.29 -12.18
C LYS A 362 13.43 19.32 -10.87
N GLU A 363 12.50 18.39 -10.72
CA GLU A 363 11.63 18.25 -9.55
C GLU A 363 12.36 17.55 -8.38
N GLY A 364 13.59 17.06 -8.60
CA GLY A 364 14.41 16.43 -7.56
C GLY A 364 13.95 15.03 -7.16
N LEU A 365 13.25 14.32 -8.05
CA LEU A 365 12.94 12.90 -7.89
C LEU A 365 14.13 12.01 -8.26
N LEU A 366 15.06 12.56 -9.05
CA LEU A 366 16.30 11.91 -9.47
C LEU A 366 17.50 12.78 -9.14
N SER A 367 18.62 12.16 -8.74
CA SER A 367 19.92 12.81 -8.75
C SER A 367 20.45 12.99 -10.18
N SER A 368 21.50 13.79 -10.37
CA SER A 368 22.13 13.99 -11.68
C SER A 368 22.68 12.67 -12.25
N GLU A 369 23.32 11.86 -11.40
CA GLU A 369 23.86 10.56 -11.77
C GLU A 369 22.74 9.59 -12.19
N GLN A 370 21.66 9.55 -11.40
CA GLN A 370 20.51 8.70 -11.70
C GLN A 370 19.81 9.11 -13.01
N ALA A 371 19.66 10.41 -13.26
CA ALA A 371 19.06 10.91 -14.49
C ALA A 371 19.91 10.54 -15.73
N ILE A 372 21.24 10.64 -15.64
CA ILE A 372 22.16 10.26 -16.72
C ILE A 372 22.10 8.76 -16.97
N GLU A 373 22.12 7.94 -15.92
CA GLU A 373 22.05 6.48 -16.04
C GLU A 373 20.74 6.01 -16.66
N LEU A 374 19.62 6.58 -16.21
CA LEU A 374 18.28 6.29 -16.71
C LEU A 374 18.17 6.60 -18.21
N LEU A 375 18.64 7.77 -18.62
CA LEU A 375 18.58 8.18 -20.02
C LEU A 375 19.52 7.34 -20.91
N LYS A 376 20.73 7.00 -20.43
CA LYS A 376 21.62 6.05 -21.11
C LYS A 376 20.97 4.69 -21.33
N MET A 377 20.21 4.20 -20.36
CA MET A 377 19.50 2.93 -20.49
C MET A 377 18.42 3.02 -21.57
N CYS A 378 17.63 4.10 -21.58
CA CYS A 378 16.60 4.35 -22.59
C CYS A 378 17.20 4.38 -24.01
N VAL A 379 18.35 5.05 -24.18
CA VAL A 379 19.08 5.10 -25.48
C VAL A 379 19.54 3.71 -25.92
N LYS A 380 20.12 2.91 -25.02
CA LYS A 380 20.67 1.59 -25.37
C LYS A 380 19.61 0.52 -25.65
N THR A 381 18.48 0.58 -24.95
CA THR A 381 17.50 -0.52 -24.93
C THR A 381 16.17 -0.18 -25.57
N THR A 382 15.99 1.07 -26.04
CA THR A 382 14.73 1.58 -26.61
C THR A 382 13.51 1.43 -25.69
N LEU A 383 13.75 1.22 -24.39
CA LEU A 383 12.71 1.16 -23.38
C LEU A 383 12.15 2.55 -23.08
N THR A 384 10.91 2.59 -22.62
CA THR A 384 10.34 3.80 -22.02
C THR A 384 11.01 4.09 -20.66
N VAL A 385 10.90 5.34 -20.21
CA VAL A 385 11.48 5.74 -18.90
C VAL A 385 10.92 4.91 -17.76
N ASP A 386 9.62 4.65 -17.73
CA ASP A 386 8.98 3.89 -16.66
C ASP A 386 9.43 2.41 -16.65
N GLU A 387 9.62 1.81 -17.83
CA GLU A 387 10.18 0.45 -17.95
C GLU A 387 11.65 0.41 -17.50
N ALA A 388 12.44 1.44 -17.83
CA ALA A 388 13.83 1.53 -17.41
C ALA A 388 13.96 1.72 -15.89
N ILE A 389 13.09 2.55 -15.28
CA ILE A 389 12.96 2.73 -13.82
C ILE A 389 12.65 1.38 -13.14
N ALA A 390 11.65 0.66 -13.64
CA ALA A 390 11.29 -0.65 -13.11
C ALA A 390 12.44 -1.67 -13.22
N LYS A 391 13.20 -1.64 -14.33
CA LYS A 391 14.35 -2.53 -14.55
C LYS A 391 15.54 -2.20 -13.66
N LEU A 392 15.72 -0.93 -13.30
CA LEU A 392 16.70 -0.46 -12.32
C LEU A 392 16.27 -0.75 -10.87
N GLY A 393 15.01 -1.19 -10.66
CA GLY A 393 14.45 -1.42 -9.33
C GLY A 393 14.24 -0.13 -8.55
N TRP A 394 14.12 1.01 -9.24
CA TRP A 394 13.82 2.29 -8.61
C TRP A 394 12.31 2.47 -8.53
N THR A 395 11.83 3.04 -7.43
CA THR A 395 10.42 3.36 -7.24
C THR A 395 10.26 4.86 -7.33
N ILE A 396 9.59 5.36 -8.37
CA ILE A 396 9.39 6.79 -8.62
C ILE A 396 7.91 7.04 -8.92
N PRO A 397 7.34 8.18 -8.49
CA PRO A 397 5.96 8.53 -8.78
C PRO A 397 5.68 8.54 -10.29
N ILE A 398 4.68 7.75 -10.68
CA ILE A 398 4.23 7.63 -12.08
C ILE A 398 3.40 8.86 -12.48
N ARG A 399 2.84 9.60 -11.50
CA ARG A 399 2.10 10.85 -11.75
C ARG A 399 3.04 11.88 -12.37
N MET A 400 2.73 12.26 -13.60
CA MET A 400 3.51 13.20 -14.39
C MET A 400 3.45 14.62 -13.81
N GLN A 401 4.60 15.13 -13.37
CA GLN A 401 4.92 16.56 -13.37
C GLN A 401 5.61 16.89 -14.70
N TRP A 402 4.92 16.77 -15.84
CA TRP A 402 5.55 17.30 -17.06
C TRP A 402 5.56 18.84 -17.00
N SER A 403 6.61 19.43 -16.43
CA SER A 403 6.80 20.88 -16.47
C SER A 403 7.45 21.27 -17.80
N TRP A 404 6.65 21.25 -18.86
CA TRP A 404 7.00 21.77 -20.20
C TRP A 404 7.06 23.31 -20.24
N THR A 405 7.17 23.97 -19.09
CA THR A 405 7.17 25.42 -18.93
C THR A 405 8.53 26.05 -19.12
#